data_AF-A0A935EP09-F1
#
_entry.id   AF-A0A935EP09-F1
#
_cell.length_a   1.000
_cell.length_b   1.000
_cell.length_c   1.000
_cell.angle_alpha   90.00
_cell.angle_beta   90.00
_cell.angle_gamma   90.00
#
_symmetry.space_group_name_H-M   'P 1'
#
loop_
_entity.id
_entity.type
_entity.pdbx_description
1 polymer ?
#
loop_
_entity_poly.entity_id
_entity_poly.type
_entity_poly.pdbx_seq_one_letter_code
_entity_poly.pdbx_strand_id
1 'polypeptide(L)'
;MSTLVVLPQMAIALAIDRVASRTPLSPDQRVVQALSRLTFGARPGDVERVRKLGVGAFIAQQLDPDSIDDSALIKRLEKLPTLNQSTPTLAEQYNPPKPSPTPTPAQNVATAMTSEPTMTVEAKPSPSPATPAKPTPTPKNPQMVITELQRAKLLRAVYSERQLNEVVVDFGRIISASTAIRMRRVG
;
A
#
# COMPACT_ATOMS: atom_id res chain seq x y z
N MET A 1 13.70 -4.86 -81.03
CA MET A 1 14.11 -5.76 -79.92
C MET A 1 13.34 -5.32 -78.69
N SER A 2 12.21 -5.99 -78.40
CA SER A 2 11.39 -5.71 -77.22
C SER A 2 11.66 -6.77 -76.16
N THR A 3 12.33 -6.39 -75.08
CA THR A 3 12.58 -7.26 -73.92
C THR A 3 11.33 -7.36 -73.07
N LEU A 4 10.70 -8.54 -73.10
CA LEU A 4 9.62 -8.96 -72.20
C LEU A 4 10.21 -9.19 -70.79
N VAL A 5 9.71 -8.45 -69.81
CA VAL A 5 9.99 -8.66 -68.39
C VAL A 5 9.14 -9.84 -67.91
N VAL A 6 9.80 -10.91 -67.46
CA VAL A 6 9.16 -12.05 -66.77
C VAL A 6 9.62 -12.01 -65.31
N LEU A 7 8.72 -11.63 -64.39
CA LEU A 7 8.89 -11.88 -62.95
C LEU A 7 8.28 -13.23 -62.61
N PRO A 8 8.98 -14.15 -61.93
CA PRO A 8 8.32 -15.22 -61.21
C PRO A 8 7.96 -14.74 -59.79
N GLN A 9 6.67 -14.72 -59.49
CA GLN A 9 6.16 -14.83 -58.13
C GLN A 9 6.42 -16.25 -57.62
N MET A 10 6.96 -16.41 -56.39
CA MET A 10 6.42 -17.30 -55.33
C MET A 10 7.42 -17.60 -54.21
N ALA A 11 6.83 -17.89 -53.04
CA ALA A 11 7.37 -18.49 -51.81
C ALA A 11 7.99 -17.53 -50.77
N ILE A 12 7.13 -16.85 -50.01
CA ILE A 12 7.41 -16.58 -48.59
C ILE A 12 7.07 -17.87 -47.83
N ALA A 13 8.08 -18.69 -47.58
CA ALA A 13 7.98 -19.87 -46.72
C ALA A 13 8.36 -19.51 -45.29
N LEU A 14 7.49 -19.89 -44.35
CA LEU A 14 7.66 -19.82 -42.89
C LEU A 14 9.03 -20.35 -42.43
N ALA A 15 9.66 -19.62 -41.50
CA ALA A 15 10.37 -20.22 -40.37
C ALA A 15 10.35 -19.24 -39.19
N ILE A 16 9.26 -19.29 -38.43
CA ILE A 16 9.23 -18.80 -37.05
C ILE A 16 10.05 -19.80 -36.24
N ASP A 17 11.37 -19.68 -36.29
CA ASP A 17 12.24 -20.38 -35.34
C ASP A 17 13.38 -19.48 -34.91
N ARG A 18 13.02 -18.46 -34.12
CA ARG A 18 13.93 -18.00 -33.06
C ARG A 18 13.49 -18.64 -31.76
N VAL A 19 13.64 -19.96 -31.62
CA VAL A 19 14.16 -20.46 -30.36
C VAL A 19 15.55 -19.85 -30.23
N ALA A 20 15.61 -18.64 -29.68
CA ALA A 20 16.85 -18.03 -29.27
C ALA A 20 17.57 -19.08 -28.43
N SER A 21 18.70 -19.57 -28.92
CA SER A 21 19.65 -20.36 -28.17
C SER A 21 19.97 -19.54 -26.93
N ARG A 22 19.30 -19.84 -25.82
CA ARG A 22 19.54 -19.16 -24.55
C ARG A 22 20.92 -19.60 -24.12
N THR A 23 21.93 -18.81 -24.48
CA THR A 23 23.29 -19.00 -23.99
C THR A 23 23.19 -19.16 -22.47
N PRO A 24 23.72 -20.26 -21.90
CA PRO A 24 23.65 -20.47 -20.48
C PRO A 24 24.30 -19.27 -19.78
N LEU A 25 23.57 -18.66 -18.85
CA LEU A 25 24.02 -17.47 -18.15
C LEU A 25 25.30 -17.77 -17.39
N SER A 26 26.27 -16.85 -17.46
CA SER A 26 27.46 -16.89 -16.62
C SER A 26 27.07 -16.86 -15.14
N PRO A 27 27.94 -17.34 -14.22
CA PRO A 27 27.66 -17.27 -12.78
C PRO A 27 27.24 -15.87 -12.32
N ASP A 28 27.94 -14.84 -12.80
CA ASP A 28 27.67 -13.43 -12.46
C ASP A 28 26.32 -12.96 -13.01
N GLN A 29 25.98 -13.36 -14.24
CA GLN A 29 24.67 -13.07 -14.82
C GLN A 29 23.54 -13.72 -14.02
N ARG A 30 23.74 -14.94 -13.51
CA ARG A 30 22.75 -15.60 -12.64
C ARG A 30 22.57 -14.87 -11.31
N VAL A 31 23.66 -14.36 -10.71
CA VAL A 31 23.60 -13.54 -9.49
C VAL A 31 22.78 -12.27 -9.74
N VAL A 32 23.13 -11.51 -10.77
CA VAL A 32 22.43 -10.26 -11.12
C VAL A 32 20.96 -10.53 -11.48
N GLN A 33 20.68 -11.63 -12.18
CA GLN A 33 19.31 -12.02 -12.52
C GLN A 33 18.51 -12.39 -11.27
N ALA A 34 19.09 -13.18 -10.35
CA ALA A 34 18.41 -13.54 -9.11
C ALA A 34 18.07 -12.30 -8.27
N LEU A 35 19.05 -11.39 -8.10
CA LEU A 35 18.84 -10.14 -7.39
C LEU A 35 17.75 -9.27 -8.05
N SER A 36 17.79 -9.12 -9.37
CA SER A 36 16.78 -8.35 -10.12
C SER A 36 15.36 -8.92 -10.04
N ARG A 37 15.21 -10.22 -9.76
CA ARG A 37 13.90 -10.89 -9.74
C ARG A 37 13.33 -11.07 -8.35
N LEU A 38 14.19 -11.20 -7.34
CA LEU A 38 13.77 -11.55 -5.97
C LEU A 38 13.90 -10.39 -4.99
N THR A 39 14.38 -9.22 -5.43
CA THR A 39 14.62 -8.07 -4.55
C THR A 39 14.15 -6.78 -5.19
N PHE A 40 14.15 -5.67 -4.43
CA PHE A 40 13.92 -4.33 -4.98
C PHE A 40 15.08 -3.82 -5.86
N GLY A 41 16.17 -4.58 -5.95
CA GLY A 41 17.41 -4.24 -6.66
C GLY A 41 18.63 -4.62 -5.83
N ALA A 42 19.77 -4.82 -6.49
CA ALA A 42 21.01 -5.16 -5.81
C ALA A 42 21.50 -3.99 -4.95
N ARG A 43 21.69 -4.22 -3.65
CA ARG A 43 22.32 -3.26 -2.73
C ARG A 43 23.85 -3.36 -2.83
N PRO A 44 24.59 -2.35 -2.35
CA PRO A 44 26.02 -2.48 -2.18
C PRO A 44 26.38 -3.72 -1.35
N GLY A 45 27.20 -4.62 -1.91
CA GLY A 45 27.61 -5.86 -1.25
C GLY A 45 26.73 -7.09 -1.52
N ASP A 46 25.53 -6.94 -2.12
CA ASP A 46 24.64 -8.07 -2.38
C ASP A 46 25.19 -9.02 -3.44
N VAL A 47 25.84 -8.49 -4.47
CA VAL A 47 26.42 -9.30 -5.55
C VAL A 47 27.52 -10.21 -4.98
N GLU A 48 28.40 -9.65 -4.15
CA GLU A 48 29.48 -10.39 -3.49
C GLU A 48 28.93 -11.41 -2.49
N ARG A 49 27.89 -11.04 -1.72
CA ARG A 49 27.22 -11.91 -0.76
C ARG A 49 26.59 -13.12 -1.45
N VAL A 50 25.79 -12.89 -2.50
CA VAL A 50 25.12 -13.96 -3.26
C VAL A 50 26.14 -14.79 -4.05
N ARG A 51 27.24 -14.18 -4.52
CA ARG A 51 28.35 -14.93 -5.13
C ARG A 51 28.99 -15.91 -4.15
N LYS A 52 29.19 -15.50 -2.89
CA LYS A 52 29.76 -16.36 -1.83
C LYS A 52 28.79 -17.43 -1.35
N LEU A 53 27.52 -17.07 -1.15
CA LEU A 53 26.45 -17.98 -0.71
C LEU A 53 26.07 -18.99 -1.80
N GLY A 54 26.13 -18.57 -3.07
CA GLY A 54 25.59 -19.28 -4.21
C GLY A 54 24.12 -18.95 -4.46
N VAL A 55 23.74 -18.87 -5.75
CA VAL A 55 22.39 -18.48 -6.17
C VAL A 55 21.31 -19.44 -5.65
N GLY A 56 21.58 -20.76 -5.64
CA GLY A 56 20.61 -21.75 -5.18
C GLY A 56 20.27 -21.60 -3.69
N ALA A 57 21.30 -21.44 -2.84
CA ALA A 57 21.12 -21.23 -1.42
C ALA A 57 20.44 -19.87 -1.13
N PHE A 58 20.79 -18.83 -1.88
CA PHE A 58 20.09 -17.53 -1.80
C PHE A 58 18.59 -17.68 -2.12
N ILE A 59 18.23 -18.38 -3.20
CA ILE A 59 16.82 -18.61 -3.57
C ILE A 59 16.10 -19.38 -2.46
N ALA A 60 16.70 -20.48 -1.96
CA ALA A 60 16.11 -21.27 -0.88
C ALA A 60 15.85 -20.42 0.37
N GLN A 61 16.83 -19.59 0.76
CA GLN A 61 16.69 -18.67 1.88
C GLN A 61 15.54 -17.68 1.67
N GLN A 62 15.39 -17.10 0.47
CA GLN A 62 14.31 -16.16 0.18
C GLN A 62 12.91 -16.80 0.17
N LEU A 63 12.82 -18.09 -0.11
CA LEU A 63 11.56 -18.85 -0.07
C LEU A 63 11.16 -19.28 1.35
N ASP A 64 12.09 -19.23 2.31
CA ASP A 64 11.84 -19.46 3.73
C ASP A 64 12.21 -18.21 4.55
N PRO A 65 11.35 -17.17 4.54
CA PRO A 65 11.68 -15.89 5.17
C PRO A 65 11.88 -15.99 6.68
N ASP A 66 11.30 -16.98 7.36
CA ASP A 66 11.43 -17.14 8.81
C ASP A 66 12.82 -17.64 9.23
N SER A 67 13.56 -18.26 8.31
CA SER A 67 14.98 -18.61 8.50
C SER A 67 15.92 -17.40 8.51
N ILE A 68 15.45 -16.22 8.09
CA ILE A 68 16.27 -15.01 7.91
C ILE A 68 16.13 -14.11 9.14
N ASP A 69 17.25 -13.77 9.79
CA ASP A 69 17.27 -12.75 10.84
C ASP A 69 16.98 -11.37 10.25
N ASP A 70 15.95 -10.70 10.77
CA ASP A 70 15.59 -9.33 10.40
C ASP A 70 15.59 -8.38 11.62
N SER A 71 16.28 -8.77 12.69
CA SER A 71 16.37 -8.01 13.94
C SER A 71 16.89 -6.58 13.73
N ALA A 72 17.80 -6.38 12.78
CA ALA A 72 18.36 -5.07 12.44
C ALA A 72 17.30 -4.11 11.86
N LEU A 73 16.37 -4.62 11.06
CA LEU A 73 15.23 -3.85 10.57
C LEU A 73 14.24 -3.57 11.69
N ILE A 74 13.89 -4.57 12.49
CA ILE A 74 12.91 -4.46 13.58
C ILE A 74 13.30 -3.31 14.53
N LYS A 75 14.57 -3.27 14.96
CA LYS A 75 15.13 -2.18 15.78
C LYS A 75 15.01 -0.78 15.17
N ARG A 76 14.97 -0.69 13.83
CA ARG A 76 14.78 0.59 13.12
C ARG A 76 13.31 0.96 13.03
N LEU A 77 12.42 -0.02 12.82
CA LEU A 77 10.97 0.17 12.75
C LEU A 77 10.38 0.55 14.11
N GLU A 78 10.96 0.09 15.22
CA GLU A 78 10.56 0.50 16.58
C GLU A 78 10.63 2.02 16.81
N LYS A 79 11.45 2.73 16.03
CA LYS A 79 11.58 4.19 16.09
C LYS A 79 10.45 4.93 15.39
N LEU A 80 9.50 4.22 14.78
CA LEU A 80 8.36 4.77 14.05
C LEU A 80 7.07 4.45 14.85
N PRO A 81 6.69 5.32 15.81
CA PRO A 81 5.64 5.02 16.79
C PRO A 81 4.27 4.76 16.16
N THR A 82 3.95 5.38 15.02
CA THR A 82 2.64 5.17 14.37
C THR A 82 2.47 3.76 13.82
N LEU A 83 3.56 3.03 13.55
CA LEU A 83 3.49 1.64 13.06
C LEU A 83 3.01 0.66 14.13
N ASN A 84 3.18 1.01 15.42
CA ASN A 84 2.81 0.17 16.56
C ASN A 84 1.43 0.54 17.14
N GLN A 85 0.72 1.48 16.52
CA GLN A 85 -0.60 1.90 16.96
C GLN A 85 -1.70 1.10 16.24
N SER A 86 -2.80 0.88 16.95
CA SER A 86 -4.00 0.29 16.35
C SER A 86 -4.66 1.27 15.37
N THR A 87 -5.30 0.76 14.31
CA THR A 87 -6.03 1.57 13.32
C THR A 87 -7.07 2.51 13.96
N PRO A 88 -7.87 2.09 14.97
CA PRO A 88 -8.79 2.98 15.68
C PRO A 88 -8.06 4.14 16.36
N THR A 89 -6.95 3.86 17.06
CA THR A 89 -6.15 4.89 17.72
C THR A 89 -5.60 5.91 16.71
N LEU A 90 -5.15 5.45 15.55
CA LEU A 90 -4.69 6.33 14.47
C LEU A 90 -5.83 7.21 13.95
N ALA A 91 -7.02 6.65 13.73
CA ALA A 91 -8.17 7.42 13.24
C ALA A 91 -8.58 8.52 14.23
N GLU A 92 -8.68 8.19 15.52
CA GLU A 92 -9.03 9.14 16.57
C GLU A 92 -8.00 10.26 16.71
N GLN A 93 -6.70 9.92 16.71
CA GLN A 93 -5.64 10.90 16.97
C GLN A 93 -5.27 11.74 15.74
N TYR A 94 -5.38 11.19 14.52
CA TYR A 94 -4.83 11.81 13.31
C TYR A 94 -5.89 12.19 12.29
N ASN A 95 -7.13 11.73 12.40
CA ASN A 95 -8.25 12.12 11.53
C ASN A 95 -9.55 12.28 12.35
N PRO A 96 -9.60 13.23 13.31
CA PRO A 96 -10.78 13.41 14.14
C PRO A 96 -12.01 13.64 13.24
N PRO A 97 -13.15 12.99 13.51
CA PRO A 97 -14.38 13.29 12.80
C PRO A 97 -14.69 14.79 12.95
N LYS A 98 -15.06 15.45 11.84
CA LYS A 98 -15.53 16.84 11.90
C LYS A 98 -16.69 16.89 12.91
N PRO A 99 -16.70 17.83 13.87
CA PRO A 99 -17.83 17.96 14.78
C PRO A 99 -19.10 18.10 13.93
N SER A 100 -20.10 17.27 14.22
CA SER A 100 -21.44 17.41 13.65
C SER A 100 -21.91 18.84 13.91
N PRO A 101 -22.47 19.56 12.92
CA PRO A 101 -22.95 20.91 13.12
C PRO A 101 -23.91 20.91 14.31
N THR A 102 -23.49 21.52 15.41
CA THR A 102 -24.37 21.77 16.54
C THR A 102 -25.49 22.65 15.98
N PRO A 103 -26.77 22.27 16.08
CA PRO A 103 -27.84 23.19 15.72
C PRO A 103 -27.65 24.43 16.57
N THR A 104 -27.23 25.54 15.94
CA THR A 104 -27.19 26.85 16.58
C THR A 104 -28.57 27.07 17.18
N PRO A 105 -28.71 27.27 18.51
CA PRO A 105 -30.00 27.63 19.07
C PRO A 105 -30.45 28.89 18.35
N ALA A 106 -31.52 28.79 17.58
CA ALA A 106 -32.13 29.95 16.95
C ALA A 106 -32.39 30.96 18.06
N GLN A 107 -31.83 32.16 17.88
CA GLN A 107 -31.93 33.23 18.85
C GLN A 107 -33.41 33.61 18.95
N ASN A 108 -34.06 33.16 20.03
CA ASN A 108 -35.45 33.49 20.33
C ASN A 108 -35.55 35.00 20.51
N VAL A 109 -35.88 35.71 19.43
CA VAL A 109 -36.42 37.07 19.50
C VAL A 109 -37.88 36.95 19.89
N ALA A 110 -38.14 37.20 21.17
CA ALA A 110 -39.48 37.38 21.69
C ALA A 110 -40.14 38.57 20.99
N THR A 111 -41.31 38.36 20.38
CA THR A 111 -42.36 39.38 20.31
C THR A 111 -43.71 38.68 20.40
N ALA A 112 -44.55 39.21 21.28
CA ALA A 112 -45.68 38.56 21.91
C ALA A 112 -47.01 38.72 21.13
N MET A 113 -47.96 37.82 21.46
CA MET A 113 -49.43 37.94 21.37
C MET A 113 -50.05 37.88 19.95
N THR A 114 -51.05 37.05 19.61
CA THR A 114 -52.33 36.67 20.28
C THR A 114 -52.88 35.46 19.46
N SER A 115 -53.30 34.29 19.95
CA SER A 115 -54.60 33.94 20.59
C SER A 115 -54.63 32.41 20.79
N GLU A 116 -55.13 31.90 21.93
CA GLU A 116 -55.50 30.49 22.19
C GLU A 116 -56.99 30.21 21.86
N PRO A 117 -57.59 28.99 22.01
CA PRO A 117 -57.06 27.63 22.24
C PRO A 117 -57.66 26.54 21.31
N THR A 118 -57.10 25.32 21.25
CA THR A 118 -57.86 24.04 21.22
C THR A 118 -56.95 22.87 21.63
N MET A 119 -57.42 22.07 22.59
CA MET A 119 -56.78 20.91 23.22
C MET A 119 -56.66 19.70 22.29
N THR A 120 -55.52 18.98 22.31
CA THR A 120 -55.48 17.49 22.34
C THR A 120 -54.09 16.93 22.75
N VAL A 121 -54.07 16.32 23.94
CA VAL A 121 -53.41 15.06 24.40
C VAL A 121 -51.91 14.77 24.10
N GLU A 122 -51.16 14.71 25.22
CA GLU A 122 -50.08 13.79 25.63
C GLU A 122 -49.20 13.06 24.59
N ALA A 123 -47.87 13.23 24.72
CA ALA A 123 -46.96 12.18 25.19
C ALA A 123 -45.52 12.73 25.37
N LYS A 124 -44.95 12.61 26.57
CA LYS A 124 -43.54 12.89 26.88
C LYS A 124 -42.60 12.00 26.05
N PRO A 125 -41.47 12.51 25.54
CA PRO A 125 -40.26 11.70 25.39
C PRO A 125 -39.38 11.89 26.63
N SER A 126 -39.17 10.78 27.35
CA SER A 126 -38.20 10.66 28.44
C SER A 126 -36.79 11.10 28.01
N PRO A 127 -36.03 11.82 28.85
CA PRO A 127 -34.62 12.10 28.59
C PRO A 127 -33.80 10.85 28.87
N SER A 128 -33.26 10.20 27.84
CA SER A 128 -32.17 9.23 28.03
C SER A 128 -30.92 9.99 28.51
N PRO A 129 -30.19 9.47 29.53
CA PRO A 129 -29.05 10.18 30.11
C PRO A 129 -27.90 10.23 29.11
N ALA A 130 -27.43 11.43 28.77
CA ALA A 130 -26.20 11.62 28.03
C ALA A 130 -25.06 10.94 28.80
N THR A 131 -24.46 9.91 28.21
CA THR A 131 -23.20 9.35 28.68
C THR A 131 -22.13 10.45 28.59
N PRO A 132 -21.26 10.66 29.60
CA PRO A 132 -20.26 11.70 29.56
C PRO A 132 -19.29 11.46 28.38
N ALA A 133 -19.20 12.42 27.47
CA ALA A 133 -18.24 12.40 26.38
C ALA A 133 -16.81 12.35 26.98
N LYS A 134 -16.08 11.27 26.67
CA LYS A 134 -14.66 11.14 27.00
C LYS A 134 -13.90 12.30 26.32
N PRO A 135 -12.98 13.00 27.01
CA PRO A 135 -12.28 14.14 26.43
C PRO A 135 -11.56 13.72 25.14
N THR A 136 -11.93 14.37 24.03
CA THR A 136 -11.33 14.10 22.72
C THR A 136 -9.84 14.47 22.77
N PRO A 137 -8.92 13.54 22.44
CA PRO A 137 -7.50 13.84 22.40
C PRO A 137 -7.21 14.91 21.34
N THR A 138 -6.25 15.78 21.61
CA THR A 138 -5.83 16.84 20.68
C THR A 138 -5.40 16.22 19.36
N PRO A 139 -5.94 16.67 18.21
CA PRO A 139 -5.63 16.04 16.94
C PRO A 139 -4.19 16.33 16.51
N LYS A 140 -3.47 15.26 16.20
CA LYS A 140 -2.10 15.28 15.67
C LYS A 140 -2.12 15.42 14.16
N ASN A 141 -0.99 15.82 13.58
CA ASN A 141 -0.87 16.04 12.14
C ASN A 141 -1.07 14.72 11.34
N PRO A 142 -2.13 14.59 10.51
CA PRO A 142 -2.39 13.39 9.72
C PRO A 142 -1.24 12.96 8.81
N GLN A 143 -0.43 13.92 8.35
CA GLN A 143 0.70 13.65 7.46
C GLN A 143 1.80 12.82 8.13
N MET A 144 1.86 12.81 9.47
CA MET A 144 2.83 11.99 10.19
C MET A 144 2.67 10.50 9.90
N VAL A 145 1.43 10.00 9.85
CA VAL A 145 1.15 8.59 9.57
C VAL A 145 1.68 8.20 8.19
N ILE A 146 1.41 9.05 7.20
CA ILE A 146 1.87 8.83 5.81
C ILE A 146 3.40 8.89 5.74
N THR A 147 4.00 9.87 6.40
CA THR A 147 5.46 10.07 6.42
C THR A 147 6.18 8.88 7.05
N GLU A 148 5.70 8.38 8.18
CA GLU A 148 6.29 7.22 8.85
C GLU A 148 6.09 5.94 8.05
N LEU A 149 4.95 5.75 7.38
CA LEU A 149 4.74 4.62 6.47
C LEU A 149 5.71 4.64 5.29
N GLN A 150 5.94 5.81 4.68
CA GLN A 150 6.93 5.96 3.61
C GLN A 150 8.35 5.64 4.10
N ARG A 151 8.74 6.13 5.29
CA ARG A 151 10.02 5.78 5.92
C ARG A 151 10.13 4.28 6.18
N ALA A 152 9.09 3.65 6.70
CA ALA A 152 9.06 2.22 6.96
C ALA A 152 9.30 1.40 5.69
N LYS A 153 8.70 1.81 4.57
CA LYS A 153 8.92 1.18 3.26
C LYS A 153 10.37 1.28 2.82
N LEU A 154 10.99 2.45 2.94
CA LEU A 154 12.41 2.63 2.60
C LEU A 154 13.31 1.80 3.51
N LEU A 155 13.02 1.76 4.82
CA LEU A 155 13.76 0.93 5.77
C LEU A 155 13.70 -0.56 5.41
N ARG A 156 12.51 -1.07 5.06
CA ARG A 156 12.34 -2.45 4.59
C ARG A 156 13.12 -2.74 3.31
N ALA A 157 13.07 -1.82 2.34
CA ALA A 157 13.78 -1.96 1.07
C ALA A 157 15.31 -1.95 1.24
N VAL A 158 15.84 -1.24 2.24
CA VAL A 158 17.29 -1.09 2.46
C VAL A 158 17.85 -2.09 3.47
N TYR A 159 17.13 -2.41 4.53
CA TYR A 159 17.65 -3.18 5.66
C TYR A 159 17.06 -4.58 5.81
N SER A 160 15.92 -4.89 5.19
CA SER A 160 15.36 -6.24 5.30
C SER A 160 16.18 -7.23 4.49
N GLU A 161 16.61 -8.33 5.09
CA GLU A 161 17.20 -9.44 4.35
C GLU A 161 16.14 -10.35 3.70
N ARG A 162 14.86 -10.18 4.07
CA ARG A 162 13.68 -10.89 3.55
C ARG A 162 13.13 -10.23 2.29
N GLN A 163 13.99 -10.01 1.30
CA GLN A 163 13.67 -9.19 0.13
C GLN A 163 12.49 -9.68 -0.71
N LEU A 164 12.41 -10.97 -0.98
CA LEU A 164 11.30 -11.53 -1.74
C LEU A 164 9.96 -11.31 -1.02
N ASN A 165 9.94 -11.53 0.30
CA ASN A 165 8.76 -11.31 1.12
C ASN A 165 8.31 -9.85 1.05
N GLU A 166 9.23 -8.90 1.20
CA GLU A 166 8.89 -7.48 1.13
C GLU A 166 8.37 -7.04 -0.25
N VAL A 167 8.94 -7.57 -1.34
CA VAL A 167 8.47 -7.31 -2.71
C VAL A 167 7.03 -7.81 -2.90
N VAL A 168 6.75 -9.03 -2.46
CA VAL A 168 5.40 -9.63 -2.57
C VAL A 168 4.39 -8.85 -1.74
N VAL A 169 4.76 -8.48 -0.52
CA VAL A 169 3.88 -7.70 0.38
C VAL A 169 3.61 -6.31 -0.21
N ASP A 170 4.61 -5.64 -0.78
CA ASP A 170 4.42 -4.33 -1.43
C ASP A 170 3.54 -4.43 -2.68
N PHE A 171 3.76 -5.44 -3.51
CA PHE A 171 2.95 -5.68 -4.70
C PHE A 171 1.48 -5.94 -4.36
N GLY A 172 1.21 -6.74 -3.33
CA GLY A 172 -0.15 -7.00 -2.85
C GLY A 172 -0.90 -5.73 -2.44
N ARG A 173 -0.21 -4.78 -1.78
CA ARG A 173 -0.79 -3.46 -1.44
C ARG A 173 -1.14 -2.64 -2.68
N ILE A 174 -0.27 -2.64 -3.70
CA ILE A 174 -0.47 -1.89 -4.94
C ILE A 174 -1.68 -2.42 -5.72
N ILE A 175 -1.80 -3.75 -5.85
CA ILE A 175 -2.94 -4.36 -6.55
C ILE A 175 -4.25 -4.11 -5.80
N SER A 176 -4.25 -4.23 -4.47
CA SER A 176 -5.44 -3.95 -3.64
C SER A 176 -5.91 -2.50 -3.79
N ALA A 177 -4.99 -1.54 -3.73
CA ALA A 177 -5.32 -0.11 -3.91
C ALA A 177 -5.86 0.19 -5.31
N SER A 178 -5.26 -0.41 -6.34
CA SER A 178 -5.69 -0.22 -7.74
C SER A 178 -7.10 -0.76 -7.99
N THR A 179 -7.43 -1.91 -7.39
CA THR A 179 -8.77 -2.52 -7.47
C THR A 179 -9.83 -1.65 -6.78
N ALA A 180 -9.52 -1.13 -5.59
CA ALA A 180 -10.44 -0.26 -4.83
C ALA A 180 -10.77 1.05 -5.58
N ILE A 181 -9.78 1.66 -6.24
CA ILE A 181 -9.98 2.86 -7.07
C ILE A 181 -10.85 2.54 -8.28
N ARG A 182 -10.64 1.39 -8.92
CA ARG A 182 -11.44 0.95 -10.07
C ARG A 182 -12.91 0.74 -9.70
N MET A 183 -13.18 0.12 -8.55
CA MET A 183 -14.55 -0.08 -8.05
C MET A 183 -15.25 1.24 -7.73
N ARG A 184 -14.55 2.23 -7.16
CA ARG A 184 -15.12 3.55 -6.84
C ARG A 184 -15.44 4.41 -8.08
N ARG A 185 -14.77 4.18 -9.21
CA ARG A 185 -15.00 4.94 -10.46
C ARG A 185 -16.17 4.38 -11.30
N VAL A 186 -16.66 3.17 -10.99
CA VAL A 186 -17.70 2.47 -11.77
C VAL A 186 -19.08 2.49 -11.07
N GLY A 187 -19.17 3.09 -9.87
CA GLY A 187 -20.44 3.36 -9.18
C GLY A 187 -20.72 4.85 -9.09
#